data_AF-A0A8X6F7U3-F1
#
_entry.id   AF-A0A8X6F7U3-F1
#
_cell.length_a   1.000
_cell.length_b   1.000
_cell.length_c   1.000
_cell.angle_alpha   90.00
_cell.angle_beta   90.00
_cell.angle_gamma   90.00
#
_symmetry.space_group_name_H-M   'P 1'
#
loop_
_entity.id
_entity.type
_entity.pdbx_description
1 polymer ?
#
loop_
_entity_poly.entity_id
_entity_poly.type
_entity_poly.pdbx_seq_one_letter_code
_entity_poly.pdbx_strand_id
1 'polypeptide(L)'
;MDDNIPYYDKPGDSFDDDDDDDIDDDDSYFKQAAILQVNVYKEDLLQYVQTSDIMEKYYEWEDIMMPFLEELNKRRSFDINLYGSHILNAFDDTNRKQTITFRNFCKNKEKYEIHRYFMALLPLVNVGNVSIEFDKRKDGSEDILVTLLSRKMHHIELEEFGHTSGEHS
;
A
#
# COMPACT_ATOMS: atom_id res chain seq x y z
N MET A 1 82.26 -8.13 14.40
CA MET A 1 83.28 -9.19 14.28
C MET A 1 82.76 -10.09 13.19
N ASP A 2 83.42 -9.97 12.05
CA ASP A 2 83.23 -10.79 10.87
C ASP A 2 83.42 -12.27 11.20
N ASP A 3 82.72 -13.14 10.49
CA ASP A 3 83.32 -14.38 10.00
C ASP A 3 82.73 -14.69 8.62
N ASN A 4 83.49 -14.27 7.61
CA ASN A 4 83.35 -14.56 6.20
C ASN A 4 84.28 -15.73 5.86
N ILE A 5 83.76 -16.89 5.47
CA ILE A 5 84.52 -17.94 4.77
C ILE A 5 83.54 -18.73 3.85
N PRO A 6 83.97 -19.32 2.73
CA PRO A 6 84.07 -18.69 1.41
C PRO A 6 83.19 -19.40 0.36
N TYR A 7 82.97 -18.72 -0.77
CA TYR A 7 82.32 -19.28 -1.95
C TYR A 7 83.16 -20.43 -2.54
N TYR A 8 82.57 -21.62 -2.70
CA TYR A 8 83.08 -22.66 -3.60
C TYR A 8 82.08 -22.83 -4.73
N ASP A 9 82.41 -22.23 -5.86
CA ASP A 9 81.85 -22.56 -7.16
C ASP A 9 82.54 -23.86 -7.63
N LYS A 10 81.77 -24.92 -7.86
CA LYS A 10 82.28 -26.12 -8.53
C LYS A 10 81.53 -26.30 -9.84
N PRO A 11 82.28 -26.54 -10.94
CA PRO A 11 81.78 -26.48 -12.30
C PRO A 11 80.88 -27.68 -12.61
N GLY A 12 80.01 -27.46 -13.59
CA GLY A 12 78.94 -28.37 -13.98
C GLY A 12 79.35 -29.83 -14.10
N ASP A 13 78.50 -30.67 -13.52
CA ASP A 13 78.32 -32.04 -13.98
C ASP A 13 76.95 -32.05 -14.66
N SER A 14 77.00 -32.15 -15.98
CA SER A 14 75.89 -32.35 -16.88
C SER A 14 75.16 -33.65 -16.51
N PHE A 15 73.97 -33.49 -15.94
CA PHE A 15 72.90 -34.47 -16.06
C PHE A 15 71.86 -33.86 -16.98
N ASP A 16 71.92 -34.28 -18.25
CA ASP A 16 70.76 -34.30 -19.12
C ASP A 16 69.78 -35.30 -18.49
N ASP A 17 68.81 -34.79 -17.74
CA ASP A 17 67.52 -35.45 -17.58
C ASP A 17 66.50 -34.49 -18.20
N ASP A 18 66.27 -34.70 -19.50
CA ASP A 18 65.01 -34.40 -20.16
C ASP A 18 63.89 -35.08 -19.36
N ASP A 19 63.39 -34.42 -18.32
CA ASP A 19 62.06 -34.68 -17.77
C ASP A 19 61.31 -33.35 -17.77
N ASP A 20 60.77 -33.06 -18.95
CA ASP A 20 59.56 -32.26 -19.16
C ASP A 20 58.42 -32.98 -18.44
N ASP A 21 58.43 -32.94 -17.10
CA ASP A 21 57.34 -33.39 -16.26
C ASP A 21 56.23 -32.34 -16.38
N ASP A 22 55.38 -32.53 -17.40
CA ASP A 22 54.02 -31.99 -17.57
C ASP A 22 53.14 -32.38 -16.37
N ILE A 23 53.50 -31.92 -15.17
CA ILE A 23 52.78 -32.15 -13.91
C ILE A 23 52.15 -30.82 -13.51
N ASP A 24 50.85 -30.67 -13.80
CA ASP A 24 49.81 -29.97 -13.01
C ASP A 24 48.71 -29.24 -13.83
N ASP A 25 48.55 -29.48 -15.14
CA ASP A 25 47.41 -28.87 -15.87
C ASP A 25 46.07 -29.53 -15.53
N ASP A 26 46.05 -30.85 -15.31
CA ASP A 26 44.84 -31.60 -14.97
C ASP A 26 44.36 -31.32 -13.52
N ASP A 27 45.32 -31.08 -12.62
CA ASP A 27 45.04 -30.69 -11.23
C ASP A 27 44.51 -29.26 -11.15
N SER A 28 44.96 -28.37 -12.05
CA SER A 28 44.44 -27.01 -12.25
C SER A 28 43.00 -27.02 -12.81
N TYR A 29 42.73 -27.86 -13.82
CA TYR A 29 41.40 -28.04 -14.40
C TYR A 29 40.39 -28.60 -13.39
N PHE A 30 40.76 -29.65 -12.64
CA PHE A 30 39.90 -30.22 -11.62
C PHE A 30 39.62 -29.24 -10.48
N LYS A 31 40.64 -28.49 -10.03
CA LYS A 31 40.47 -27.40 -9.04
C LYS A 31 39.53 -26.32 -9.57
N GLN A 32 39.67 -25.92 -10.83
CA GLN A 32 38.83 -24.89 -11.45
C GLN A 32 37.37 -25.36 -11.59
N ALA A 33 37.14 -26.61 -11.99
CA ALA A 33 35.80 -27.21 -12.03
C ALA A 33 35.17 -27.29 -10.64
N ALA A 34 35.94 -27.69 -9.62
CA ALA A 34 35.48 -27.73 -8.23
C ALA A 34 35.14 -26.34 -7.69
N ILE A 35 35.97 -25.33 -8.00
CA ILE A 35 35.71 -23.92 -7.62
C ILE A 35 34.44 -23.40 -8.31
N LEU A 36 34.26 -23.68 -9.59
CA LEU A 36 33.08 -23.25 -10.35
C LEU A 36 31.81 -23.90 -9.80
N GLN A 37 31.84 -25.20 -9.51
CA GLN A 37 30.73 -25.91 -8.89
C GLN A 37 30.39 -25.34 -7.50
N VAL A 38 31.40 -25.07 -6.66
CA VAL A 38 31.20 -24.44 -5.35
C VAL A 38 30.60 -23.04 -5.48
N ASN A 39 31.00 -22.26 -6.48
CA ASN A 39 30.46 -20.92 -6.69
C ASN A 39 29.01 -20.95 -7.15
N VAL A 40 28.63 -21.86 -8.06
CA VAL A 40 27.23 -22.06 -8.47
C VAL A 40 26.36 -22.42 -7.25
N TYR A 41 26.79 -23.36 -6.42
CA TYR A 41 26.03 -23.69 -5.21
C TYR A 41 25.95 -22.54 -4.21
N LYS A 42 26.99 -21.72 -4.08
CA LYS A 42 26.95 -20.52 -3.22
C LYS A 42 25.93 -19.51 -3.74
N GLU A 43 25.88 -19.28 -5.05
CA GLU A 43 24.90 -18.36 -5.66
C GLU A 43 23.47 -18.86 -5.42
N ASP A 44 23.21 -20.15 -5.65
CA ASP A 44 21.90 -20.76 -5.38
C ASP A 44 21.50 -20.67 -3.90
N LEU A 45 22.44 -20.91 -2.97
CA LEU A 45 22.18 -20.78 -1.53
C LEU A 45 21.90 -19.33 -1.12
N LEU A 46 22.64 -18.37 -1.68
CA LEU A 46 22.40 -16.94 -1.42
C LEU A 46 21.05 -16.50 -1.96
N GLN A 47 20.69 -16.93 -3.17
CA GLN A 47 19.38 -16.67 -3.75
C GLN A 47 18.28 -17.31 -2.89
N TYR A 48 18.46 -18.56 -2.47
CA TYR A 48 17.52 -19.26 -1.59
C TYR A 48 17.31 -18.52 -0.26
N VAL A 49 18.40 -18.11 0.41
CA VAL A 49 18.32 -17.33 1.66
C VAL A 49 17.63 -15.99 1.43
N GLN A 50 17.98 -15.26 0.38
CA GLN A 50 17.29 -14.00 0.05
C GLN A 50 15.81 -14.21 -0.23
N THR A 51 15.45 -15.26 -0.99
CA THR A 51 14.04 -15.58 -1.24
C THR A 51 13.31 -15.98 0.04
N SER A 52 13.98 -16.66 0.96
CA SER A 52 13.45 -17.01 2.29
C SER A 52 13.18 -15.76 3.13
N ASP A 53 14.13 -14.83 3.20
CA ASP A 53 14.00 -13.58 3.96
C ASP A 53 12.88 -12.68 3.40
N ILE A 54 12.74 -12.65 2.06
CA ILE A 54 11.63 -11.94 1.40
C ILE A 54 10.31 -12.63 1.72
N MET A 55 10.29 -13.96 1.70
CA MET A 55 9.08 -14.74 1.98
C MET A 55 8.61 -14.56 3.42
N GLU A 56 9.53 -14.56 4.40
CA GLU A 56 9.22 -14.30 5.80
C GLU A 56 8.54 -12.94 5.96
N LYS A 57 9.12 -11.88 5.38
CA LYS A 57 8.55 -10.52 5.42
C LYS A 57 7.21 -10.43 4.68
N TYR A 58 7.06 -11.17 3.59
CA TYR A 58 5.79 -11.24 2.86
C TYR A 58 4.71 -11.88 3.74
N TYR A 59 5.00 -12.99 4.41
CA TYR A 59 4.04 -13.63 5.32
C TYR A 59 3.71 -12.75 6.53
N GLU A 60 4.70 -12.09 7.14
CA GLU A 60 4.45 -11.12 8.22
C GLU A 60 3.52 -9.98 7.75
N TRP A 61 3.77 -9.45 6.55
CA TRP A 61 2.91 -8.43 5.96
C TRP A 61 1.52 -8.98 5.64
N GLU A 62 1.42 -10.19 5.12
CA GLU A 62 0.17 -10.88 4.77
C GLU A 62 -0.68 -11.11 6.03
N ASP A 63 -0.09 -11.59 7.12
CA ASP A 63 -0.76 -11.81 8.41
C ASP A 63 -1.33 -10.51 8.99
N ILE A 64 -0.66 -9.37 8.76
CA ILE A 64 -1.14 -8.06 9.20
C ILE A 64 -2.20 -7.50 8.26
N MET A 65 -2.02 -7.66 6.95
CA MET A 65 -2.87 -7.01 5.95
C MET A 65 -4.15 -7.76 5.65
N MET A 66 -4.11 -9.09 5.61
CA MET A 66 -5.29 -9.92 5.36
C MET A 66 -6.48 -9.59 6.27
N PRO A 67 -6.35 -9.51 7.61
CA PRO A 67 -7.47 -9.16 8.47
C PRO A 67 -7.98 -7.73 8.22
N PHE A 68 -7.09 -6.79 7.86
CA PHE A 68 -7.48 -5.43 7.51
C PHE A 68 -8.24 -5.37 6.18
N LEU A 69 -7.79 -6.12 5.17
CA LEU A 69 -8.44 -6.21 3.86
C LEU A 69 -9.80 -6.91 3.96
N GLU A 70 -9.91 -7.98 4.73
CA GLU A 70 -11.19 -8.65 5.00
C GLU A 70 -12.18 -7.70 5.66
N GLU A 71 -11.74 -6.94 6.67
CA GLU A 71 -12.56 -5.95 7.34
C GLU A 71 -12.99 -4.83 6.38
N LEU A 72 -12.10 -4.37 5.48
CA LEU A 72 -12.45 -3.42 4.44
C LEU A 72 -13.44 -3.98 3.43
N ASN A 73 -13.29 -5.25 3.03
CA ASN A 73 -14.14 -5.90 2.04
C ASN A 73 -15.56 -6.17 2.59
N LYS A 74 -15.68 -6.38 3.91
CA LYS A 74 -17.00 -6.42 4.59
C LYS A 74 -17.72 -5.08 4.56
N ARG A 75 -17.02 -3.95 4.43
CA ARG A 75 -17.65 -2.63 4.42
C ARG A 75 -18.41 -2.42 3.12
N ARG A 76 -19.61 -1.86 3.25
CA ARG A 76 -20.45 -1.51 2.09
C ARG A 76 -19.69 -0.59 1.13
N SER A 77 -19.94 -0.74 -0.17
CA SER A 77 -19.54 0.23 -1.18
C SER A 77 -20.07 1.63 -0.84
N PHE A 78 -19.32 2.67 -1.22
CA PHE A 78 -19.72 4.05 -0.99
C PHE A 78 -20.73 4.49 -2.05
N ASP A 79 -21.96 4.77 -1.63
CA ASP A 79 -23.03 5.32 -2.46
C ASP A 79 -23.41 6.72 -1.95
N ILE A 80 -23.03 7.73 -2.74
CA ILE A 80 -23.20 9.13 -2.38
C ILE A 80 -24.67 9.52 -2.18
N ASN A 81 -25.58 8.93 -2.96
CA ASN A 81 -27.00 9.25 -2.93
C ASN A 81 -27.67 8.65 -1.70
N LEU A 82 -27.26 7.43 -1.33
CA LEU A 82 -27.75 6.75 -0.13
C LEU A 82 -27.28 7.47 1.15
N TYR A 83 -26.00 7.83 1.22
CA TYR A 83 -25.46 8.61 2.34
C TYR A 83 -26.09 10.01 2.41
N GLY A 84 -26.36 10.64 1.26
CA GLY A 84 -27.09 11.91 1.19
C GLY A 84 -28.53 11.79 1.72
N SER A 85 -29.24 10.73 1.31
CA SER A 85 -30.59 10.43 1.79
C SER A 85 -30.63 10.22 3.30
N HIS A 86 -29.64 9.52 3.86
CA HIS A 86 -29.50 9.35 5.30
C HIS A 86 -29.35 10.68 6.05
N ILE A 87 -28.62 11.65 5.47
CA ILE A 87 -28.46 13.00 6.05
C ILE A 87 -29.79 13.74 5.99
N LEU A 88 -30.50 13.70 4.87
CA LEU A 88 -31.81 14.35 4.72
C LEU A 88 -32.86 13.74 5.67
N ASN A 89 -32.82 12.43 5.89
CA ASN A 89 -33.72 11.73 6.82
C ASN A 89 -33.39 11.99 8.30
N ALA A 90 -32.24 12.59 8.61
CA ALA A 90 -31.90 12.96 9.99
C ALA A 90 -32.60 14.24 10.47
N PHE A 91 -33.16 15.02 9.55
CA PHE A 91 -34.02 16.15 9.87
C PHE A 91 -35.45 15.65 10.06
N ASP A 92 -36.17 16.22 11.04
CA ASP A 92 -37.58 15.90 11.27
C ASP A 92 -38.45 16.37 10.10
N ASP A 93 -39.59 15.73 9.87
CA ASP A 93 -40.58 16.11 8.84
C ASP A 93 -41.38 17.38 9.17
N THR A 94 -40.98 18.11 10.22
CA THR A 94 -41.57 19.40 10.50
C THR A 94 -41.14 20.38 9.41
N ASN A 95 -42.12 20.97 8.70
CA ASN A 95 -41.95 21.92 7.57
C ASN A 95 -41.25 23.26 7.92
N ARG A 96 -40.44 23.29 8.98
CA ARG A 96 -39.67 24.43 9.47
C ARG A 96 -38.21 24.26 9.07
N LYS A 97 -37.50 25.38 8.93
CA LYS A 97 -36.03 25.38 8.82
C LYS A 97 -35.46 24.73 10.08
N GLN A 98 -34.69 23.67 9.89
CA GLN A 98 -34.04 22.92 10.96
C GLN A 98 -32.54 22.96 10.78
N THR A 99 -31.84 23.18 11.88
CA THR A 99 -30.38 23.20 11.93
C THR A 99 -29.92 22.15 12.92
N ILE A 100 -29.04 21.26 12.45
CA ILE A 100 -28.41 20.24 13.28
C ILE A 100 -26.89 20.40 13.21
N THR A 101 -26.19 20.09 14.31
CA THR A 101 -24.73 20.03 14.28
C THR A 101 -24.29 18.72 13.64
N PHE A 102 -23.37 18.77 12.68
CA PHE A 102 -22.80 17.58 12.03
C PHE A 102 -22.20 16.60 13.04
N ARG A 103 -21.56 17.14 14.09
CA ARG A 103 -21.06 16.35 15.22
C ARG A 103 -22.17 15.53 15.88
N ASN A 104 -23.35 16.13 16.10
CA ASN A 104 -24.48 15.44 16.74
C ASN A 104 -25.04 14.34 15.84
N PHE A 105 -25.14 14.59 14.54
CA PHE A 105 -25.50 13.58 13.54
C PHE A 105 -24.53 12.39 13.53
N CYS A 106 -23.22 12.66 13.66
CA CYS A 106 -22.18 11.62 13.62
C CYS A 106 -22.00 10.83 14.92
N LYS A 107 -22.62 11.21 16.06
CA LYS A 107 -22.40 10.55 17.37
C LYS A 107 -22.65 9.05 17.37
N ASN A 108 -23.62 8.60 16.58
CA ASN A 108 -24.04 7.19 16.51
C ASN A 108 -23.52 6.48 15.25
N LYS A 109 -22.52 7.06 14.56
CA LYS A 109 -21.96 6.52 13.32
C LYS A 109 -20.56 5.98 13.53
N GLU A 110 -20.18 4.99 12.73
CA GLU A 110 -18.83 4.43 12.79
C GLU A 110 -17.81 5.45 12.26
N LYS A 111 -16.60 5.45 12.83
CA LYS A 111 -15.57 6.45 12.54
C LYS A 111 -15.23 6.55 11.05
N TYR A 112 -15.20 5.41 10.36
CA TYR A 112 -14.91 5.37 8.92
C TYR A 112 -16.09 5.83 8.06
N GLU A 113 -17.31 5.91 8.60
CA GLU A 113 -18.45 6.46 7.85
C GLU A 113 -18.52 7.99 7.92
N ILE A 114 -17.91 8.61 8.93
CA ILE A 114 -17.98 10.06 9.14
C ILE A 114 -17.51 10.82 7.89
N HIS A 115 -16.38 10.41 7.32
CA HIS A 115 -15.86 11.03 6.10
C HIS A 115 -16.78 10.78 4.89
N ARG A 116 -17.48 9.64 4.84
CA ARG A 116 -18.44 9.30 3.78
C ARG A 116 -19.67 10.21 3.83
N TYR A 117 -20.20 10.44 5.04
CA TYR A 117 -21.27 11.40 5.25
C TYR A 117 -20.83 12.83 4.91
N PHE A 118 -19.61 13.22 5.27
CA PHE A 118 -19.08 14.53 4.90
C PHE A 118 -18.96 14.69 3.37
N MET A 119 -18.49 13.66 2.67
CA MET A 119 -18.42 13.68 1.20
C MET A 119 -19.81 13.75 0.55
N ALA A 120 -20.80 13.03 1.09
CA ALA A 120 -22.18 13.09 0.60
C ALA A 120 -22.90 14.41 0.94
N LEU A 121 -22.43 15.13 1.96
CA LEU A 121 -22.94 16.44 2.31
C LEU A 121 -22.59 17.51 1.25
N LEU A 122 -21.42 17.43 0.61
CA LEU A 122 -20.98 18.44 -0.35
C LEU A 122 -21.90 18.56 -1.58
N PRO A 123 -22.31 17.46 -2.25
CA PRO A 123 -23.31 17.53 -3.31
C PRO A 123 -24.64 18.14 -2.84
N LEU A 124 -25.11 17.78 -1.64
CA LEU A 124 -26.36 18.34 -1.08
C LEU A 124 -26.27 19.85 -0.87
N VAL A 125 -25.09 20.36 -0.49
CA VAL A 125 -24.86 21.80 -0.38
C VAL A 125 -24.82 22.46 -1.73
N ASN A 126 -24.11 21.85 -2.69
CA ASN A 126 -23.98 22.39 -4.04
C ASN A 126 -25.34 22.48 -4.76
N VAL A 127 -26.23 21.50 -4.58
CA VAL A 127 -27.59 21.50 -5.14
C VAL A 127 -28.52 22.46 -4.37
N GLY A 128 -28.12 22.91 -3.19
CA GLY A 128 -28.93 23.81 -2.36
C GLY A 128 -29.99 23.11 -1.52
N ASN A 129 -29.87 21.79 -1.31
CA ASN A 129 -30.69 21.06 -0.37
C ASN A 129 -30.40 21.47 1.08
N VAL A 130 -29.13 21.78 1.36
CA VAL A 130 -28.61 22.02 2.70
C VAL A 130 -27.64 23.22 2.68
N SER A 131 -27.59 23.99 3.76
CA SER A 131 -26.57 25.03 4.00
C SER A 131 -25.58 24.58 5.06
N ILE A 132 -24.31 24.95 4.90
CA ILE A 132 -23.28 24.77 5.93
C ILE A 132 -22.91 26.13 6.51
N GLU A 133 -22.92 26.21 7.83
CA GLU A 133 -22.38 27.32 8.61
C GLU A 133 -21.39 26.77 9.65
N PHE A 134 -20.50 27.63 10.13
CA PHE A 134 -19.54 27.27 11.17
C PHE A 134 -19.83 28.08 12.42
N ASP A 135 -19.97 27.40 13.55
CA ASP A 135 -20.12 28.04 14.84
C ASP A 135 -18.85 27.85 15.68
N LYS A 136 -18.35 28.95 16.24
CA LYS A 136 -17.16 28.95 17.08
C LYS A 136 -17.57 28.67 18.50
N ARG A 137 -17.16 27.51 18.99
CA ARG A 137 -17.45 27.07 20.33
C ARG A 137 -16.51 27.76 21.33
N LYS A 138 -16.94 27.84 22.58
CA LYS A 138 -16.21 28.52 23.68
C LYS A 138 -14.83 27.92 23.97
N ASP A 139 -14.59 26.70 23.55
CA ASP A 139 -13.32 25.97 23.67
C ASP A 139 -12.34 26.27 22.51
N GLY A 140 -12.72 27.12 21.55
CA GLY A 140 -11.94 27.44 20.36
C GLY A 140 -12.08 26.43 19.22
N SER A 141 -12.89 25.37 19.38
CA SER A 141 -13.21 24.45 18.30
C SER A 141 -14.35 24.97 17.43
N GLU A 142 -14.36 24.59 16.16
CA GLU A 142 -15.42 24.94 15.21
C GLU A 142 -16.35 23.75 15.02
N ASP A 143 -17.66 24.00 15.13
CA ASP A 143 -18.69 23.02 14.84
C ASP A 143 -19.37 23.34 13.51
N ILE A 144 -19.56 22.31 12.70
CA ILE A 144 -20.25 22.41 11.41
C ILE A 144 -21.76 22.34 11.69
N LEU A 145 -22.46 23.43 11.41
CA LEU A 145 -23.91 23.52 11.44
C LEU A 145 -24.47 23.22 10.05
N VAL A 146 -25.45 22.35 10.01
CA VAL A 146 -26.08 21.84 8.80
C VAL A 146 -27.55 22.22 8.84
N THR A 147 -27.95 23.14 7.96
CA THR A 147 -29.33 23.68 7.92
C THR A 147 -30.06 23.16 6.71
N LEU A 148 -31.22 22.53 6.91
CA LEU A 148 -32.06 22.05 5.81
C LEU A 148 -32.73 23.24 5.10
N LEU A 149 -32.53 23.34 3.78
CA LEU A 149 -33.14 24.35 2.92
C LEU A 149 -34.25 23.77 2.04
N SER A 150 -34.00 22.60 1.44
CA SER A 150 -34.94 21.92 0.55
C SER A 150 -34.74 20.41 0.57
N ARG A 151 -35.83 19.65 0.63
CA ARG A 151 -35.82 18.19 0.48
C ARG A 151 -35.93 17.72 -0.98
N LYS A 152 -36.11 18.64 -1.94
CA LYS A 152 -36.27 18.26 -3.36
C LYS A 152 -34.93 17.80 -3.94
N MET A 153 -34.88 16.52 -4.33
CA MET A 153 -33.73 15.93 -5.03
C MET A 153 -33.87 16.18 -6.53
N HIS A 154 -33.57 17.40 -6.97
CA HIS A 154 -33.78 17.84 -8.36
C HIS A 154 -33.05 17.00 -9.42
N HIS A 155 -32.02 16.22 -9.06
CA HIS A 155 -31.34 15.33 -10.01
C HIS A 155 -32.18 14.08 -10.37
N ILE A 156 -33.11 13.63 -9.53
CA ILE A 156 -33.90 12.41 -9.78
C ILE A 156 -34.93 12.71 -10.86
N GLU A 157 -35.54 13.89 -10.81
CA GLU A 157 -36.51 14.34 -11.81
C GLU A 157 -35.86 14.36 -13.22
N LEU A 158 -34.61 14.83 -13.35
CA LEU A 158 -33.91 14.89 -14.64
C LEU A 158 -33.59 13.50 -15.23
N GLU A 159 -33.21 12.51 -14.42
CA GLU A 159 -32.99 11.13 -14.89
C GLU A 159 -34.31 10.44 -15.30
N GLU A 160 -35.39 10.71 -14.57
CA GLU A 160 -36.74 10.18 -14.85
C GLU A 160 -37.33 10.76 -16.16
N PHE A 161 -37.09 12.05 -16.46
CA PHE A 161 -37.42 12.64 -17.76
C PHE A 161 -36.59 12.05 -18.91
N GLY A 162 -35.33 11.68 -18.66
CA GLY A 162 -34.48 11.04 -19.67
C GLY A 162 -34.95 9.65 -20.09
N HIS A 163 -35.50 8.86 -19.14
CA HIS A 163 -35.96 7.49 -19.41
C HIS A 163 -37.33 7.45 -20.11
N THR A 164 -38.25 8.35 -19.74
CA THR A 164 -39.59 8.43 -20.37
C THR A 164 -39.57 8.97 -21.80
N SER A 165 -38.52 9.71 -22.16
CA SER A 165 -38.31 10.22 -23.53
C SER A 165 -37.81 9.14 -24.51
N GLY A 166 -37.31 8.00 -24.01
CA GLY A 166 -36.75 6.91 -24.82
C GLY A 166 -37.73 5.78 -25.16
N GLU A 167 -38.90 5.71 -24.52
CA GLU A 167 -39.90 4.65 -24.75
C GLU A 167 -40.98 5.04 -25.79
N HIS A 168 -40.90 6.24 -26.34
CA HIS A 168 -41.74 6.71 -27.44
C HIS A 168 -40.88 7.07 -28.67
N SER A 169 -40.21 6.09 -29.26
CA SER A 169 -39.74 6.11 -30.66
C SER A 169 -39.74 4.72 -31.27
#